data_AF-A0A9D4CCZ8-F1
#
_entry.id   AF-A0A9D4CCZ8-F1
#
_cell.length_a   1.000
_cell.length_b   1.000
_cell.length_c   1.000
_cell.angle_alpha   90.00
_cell.angle_beta   90.00
_cell.angle_gamma   90.00
#
_symmetry.space_group_name_H-M   'P 1'
#
loop_
_entity.id
_entity.type
_entity.pdbx_description
1 polymer ?
#
loop_
_entity_poly.entity_id
_entity_poly.type
_entity_poly.pdbx_seq_one_letter_code
_entity_poly.pdbx_strand_id
1 'polypeptide(L)'
;MLDTVKIKPIYRDGLDPIDKVRYENKLAIVGGVDPYECKEQWSEDVGILPSVTYPDIVNYLIFTPSRFKIDDLKAWKSLEAVNQLCSGWV
;
A
#
# COMPACT_ATOMS: atom_id res chain seq x y z
N MET A 1 -17.90 36.26 -2.25
CA MET A 1 -18.13 34.83 -1.95
C MET A 1 -16.77 34.22 -1.70
N LEU A 2 -16.48 33.80 -0.47
CA LEU A 2 -15.22 33.11 -0.15
C LEU A 2 -15.44 31.63 -0.45
N ASP A 3 -14.76 31.12 -1.46
CA ASP A 3 -14.70 29.69 -1.72
C ASP A 3 -14.06 29.01 -0.51
N THR A 4 -14.86 28.22 0.21
CA THR A 4 -14.38 27.40 1.31
C THR A 4 -13.49 26.31 0.73
N VAL A 5 -12.17 26.53 0.73
CA VAL A 5 -11.19 25.49 0.44
C VAL A 5 -11.44 24.36 1.44
N LYS A 6 -11.99 23.24 0.96
CA LYS A 6 -12.12 22.02 1.77
C LYS A 6 -10.71 21.53 2.07
N ILE A 7 -10.23 21.83 3.28
CA ILE A 7 -8.95 21.32 3.76
C ILE A 7 -9.11 19.81 3.87
N LYS A 8 -8.42 19.06 3.00
CA LYS A 8 -8.40 17.60 3.08
C LYS A 8 -7.75 17.24 4.41
N PRO A 9 -8.41 16.45 5.28
CA PRO A 9 -7.81 16.04 6.54
C PRO A 9 -6.53 15.26 6.26
N ILE A 10 -5.51 15.50 7.06
CA ILE A 10 -4.22 14.81 6.96
C ILE A 10 -4.51 13.32 7.18
N TYR A 11 -3.97 12.47 6.31
CA TYR A 11 -4.27 11.04 6.28
C TYR A 11 -4.10 10.39 7.67
N ARG A 12 -3.03 10.76 8.39
CA ARG A 12 -2.68 10.30 9.74
C ARG A 12 -3.79 10.49 10.79
N ASP A 13 -4.61 11.52 10.64
CA ASP A 13 -5.60 11.91 11.66
C ASP A 13 -6.90 11.09 11.55
N GLY A 14 -7.13 10.45 10.39
CA GLY A 14 -8.27 9.57 10.15
C GLY A 14 -8.01 8.09 10.46
N LEU A 15 -6.81 7.74 10.93
CA LEU A 15 -6.42 6.36 11.22
C LEU A 15 -6.89 5.91 12.60
N ASP A 16 -7.30 4.64 12.69
CA ASP A 16 -7.55 3.96 13.97
C ASP A 16 -6.28 3.98 14.85
N PRO A 17 -6.37 4.04 16.19
CA PRO A 17 -5.20 4.16 17.05
C PRO A 17 -4.12 3.09 16.82
N ILE A 18 -4.51 1.85 16.48
CA ILE A 18 -3.56 0.77 16.20
C ILE A 18 -2.83 1.02 14.88
N ASP A 19 -3.56 1.44 13.85
CA ASP A 19 -2.98 1.71 12.53
C ASP A 19 -2.17 3.01 12.53
N LYS A 20 -2.49 3.98 13.40
CA LYS A 20 -1.70 5.20 13.62
C LYS A 20 -0.32 4.89 14.17
N VAL A 21 -0.22 4.03 15.20
CA VAL A 21 1.09 3.62 15.76
C VAL A 21 1.93 2.91 14.70
N ARG A 22 1.33 2.03 13.88
CA ARG A 22 2.03 1.36 12.78
C ARG A 22 2.52 2.35 11.73
N TYR A 23 1.69 3.34 11.43
CA TYR A 23 2.02 4.38 10.47
C TYR A 23 3.19 5.23 10.96
N GLU A 24 3.18 5.66 12.23
CA GLU A 24 4.30 6.37 12.86
C GLU A 24 5.60 5.53 12.88
N ASN A 25 5.50 4.23 13.19
CA ASN A 25 6.65 3.32 13.13
C ASN A 25 7.24 3.20 11.72
N LYS A 26 6.40 3.24 10.68
CA LYS A 26 6.86 3.24 9.28
C LYS A 26 7.50 4.57 8.91
N LEU A 27 6.93 5.69 9.34
CA LEU A 27 7.51 7.01 9.10
C LEU A 27 8.91 7.12 9.71
N ALA A 28 9.13 6.55 10.90
CA ALA A 28 10.45 6.53 11.54
C ALA A 28 11.54 5.87 10.68
N ILE A 29 11.19 4.87 9.84
CA ILE A 29 12.14 4.20 8.93
C ILE A 29 12.54 5.12 7.76
N VAL A 30 11.64 6.02 7.35
CA VAL A 30 11.81 6.92 6.18
C VAL A 30 12.20 8.34 6.62
N GLY A 31 12.80 8.50 7.81
CA GLY A 31 13.28 9.80 8.29
C GLY A 31 12.18 10.72 8.84
N GLY A 32 11.00 10.18 9.15
CA GLY A 32 9.91 10.92 9.79
C GLY A 32 9.12 11.85 8.88
N VAL A 33 9.39 11.85 7.57
CA VAL A 33 8.68 12.67 6.60
C VAL A 33 7.45 11.93 6.09
N ASP A 34 6.27 12.53 6.22
CA ASP A 34 5.03 11.98 5.68
C ASP A 34 5.01 12.11 4.14
N PRO A 35 4.93 10.99 3.39
CA PRO A 35 4.80 11.02 1.93
C PRO A 35 3.59 11.82 1.43
N TYR A 36 2.51 11.91 2.21
CA TYR A 36 1.29 12.65 1.87
C TYR A 36 1.38 14.15 2.18
N GLU A 37 2.35 14.57 3.01
CA GLU A 37 2.65 15.98 3.27
C GLU A 37 3.77 16.50 2.35
N CYS A 38 4.46 15.61 1.63
CA CYS A 38 5.48 15.96 0.65
C CYS A 38 4.87 16.74 -0.52
N LYS A 39 5.15 18.05 -0.58
CA LYS A 39 4.75 18.96 -1.66
C LYS A 39 5.76 19.04 -2.79
N GLU A 40 6.85 18.27 -2.71
CA GLU A 40 7.92 18.30 -3.70
C GLU A 40 7.47 17.66 -5.02
N GLN A 41 8.06 18.14 -6.12
CA GLN A 41 7.85 17.55 -7.44
C GLN A 41 8.43 16.13 -7.44
N TRP A 42 7.53 15.15 -7.49
CA TRP A 42 7.88 13.75 -7.70
C TRP A 42 8.75 13.61 -8.95
N SER A 43 9.86 12.91 -8.83
CA SER A 43 10.70 12.60 -9.99
C SER A 43 10.02 11.54 -10.85
N GLU A 44 9.99 11.75 -12.16
CA GLU A 44 9.54 10.77 -13.16
C GLU A 44 10.69 9.87 -13.65
N ASP A 45 11.92 10.12 -13.17
CA ASP A 45 13.10 9.38 -13.61
C ASP A 45 13.12 7.95 -13.05
N VAL A 46 12.95 6.99 -13.95
CA VAL A 46 13.00 5.56 -13.67
C VAL A 46 14.39 5.12 -13.20
N GLY A 47 15.46 5.84 -13.58
CA GLY A 47 16.83 5.54 -13.18
C GLY A 47 17.13 5.74 -11.69
N ILE A 48 16.26 6.49 -10.98
CA ILE A 48 16.35 6.69 -9.53
C ILE A 48 15.81 5.48 -8.77
N LEU A 49 14.96 4.67 -9.41
CA LEU A 49 14.42 3.47 -8.79
C LEU A 49 15.53 2.44 -8.60
N PRO A 50 15.55 1.71 -7.47
CA PRO A 50 16.47 0.62 -7.29
C PRO A 50 16.25 -0.44 -8.38
N SER A 51 17.33 -1.08 -8.83
CA SER A 51 17.24 -2.23 -9.73
C SER A 51 16.66 -3.42 -8.96
N VAL A 52 15.35 -3.64 -9.09
CA VAL A 52 14.63 -4.73 -8.42
C VAL A 52 14.50 -5.93 -9.37
N THR A 53 14.80 -7.13 -8.88
CA THR A 53 14.58 -8.36 -9.65
C THR A 53 13.24 -9.00 -9.33
N TYR A 54 12.73 -9.87 -10.22
CA TYR A 54 11.47 -10.60 -9.98
C TYR A 54 11.44 -11.35 -8.63
N PRO A 55 12.51 -12.06 -8.23
CA PRO A 55 12.60 -12.66 -6.89
C PRO A 55 12.40 -11.66 -5.74
N ASP A 56 12.93 -10.44 -5.85
CA ASP A 56 12.80 -9.42 -4.81
C ASP A 56 11.35 -8.98 -4.64
N ILE A 57 10.63 -8.84 -5.76
CA ILE A 57 9.20 -8.51 -5.77
C ILE A 57 8.39 -9.62 -5.10
N VAL A 58 8.66 -10.88 -5.44
CA VAL A 58 8.00 -12.04 -4.83
C VAL A 58 8.29 -12.12 -3.34
N ASN A 59 9.53 -11.87 -2.93
CA ASN A 59 9.94 -11.88 -1.53
C ASN A 59 9.25 -10.76 -0.73
N TYR A 60 9.15 -9.57 -1.31
CA TYR A 60 8.46 -8.46 -0.69
C TYR A 60 6.95 -8.68 -0.57
N LEU A 61 6.30 -9.16 -1.63
CA LEU A 61 4.84 -9.29 -1.66
C LEU A 61 4.30 -10.52 -0.94
N ILE A 62 5.04 -11.64 -0.96
CA ILE A 62 4.55 -12.94 -0.48
C ILE A 62 5.15 -13.31 0.88
N PHE A 63 6.47 -13.10 1.04
CA PHE A 63 7.22 -13.63 2.18
C PHE A 63 7.51 -12.59 3.26
N THR A 64 7.33 -11.30 2.97
CA THR A 64 7.53 -10.25 3.97
C THR A 64 6.35 -10.25 4.95
N PRO A 65 6.61 -10.30 6.28
CA PRO A 65 5.56 -10.29 7.28
C PRO A 65 4.82 -8.95 7.25
N SER A 66 3.61 -8.98 6.71
CA SER A 66 2.66 -7.86 6.71
C SER A 66 1.51 -8.16 7.67
N ARG A 67 0.64 -7.17 7.90
CA ARG A 67 -0.60 -7.34 8.68
C ARG A 67 -1.55 -8.38 8.06
N PHE A 68 -1.36 -8.68 6.78
CA PHE A 68 -2.12 -9.65 6.02
C PHE A 68 -1.36 -10.98 6.04
N LYS A 69 -2.05 -12.05 6.40
CA LYS A 69 -1.47 -13.38 6.37
C LYS A 69 -1.25 -13.81 4.92
N ILE A 70 -0.34 -14.76 4.70
CA ILE A 70 -0.19 -15.43 3.39
C ILE A 70 -1.55 -15.94 2.89
N ASP A 71 -2.42 -16.40 3.78
CA ASP A 71 -3.76 -16.87 3.44
C ASP A 71 -4.70 -15.74 2.98
N ASP A 72 -4.46 -14.49 3.41
CA ASP A 72 -5.17 -13.30 2.94
C ASP A 72 -4.65 -12.82 1.57
N LEU A 73 -3.37 -13.12 1.26
CA LEU A 73 -2.70 -12.75 0.00
C LEU A 73 -2.90 -13.78 -1.12
N LYS A 74 -3.20 -15.04 -0.78
CA LYS A 74 -3.77 -15.98 -1.73
C LYS A 74 -5.12 -15.43 -2.13
N ALA A 75 -5.22 -14.93 -3.36
CA ALA A 75 -6.46 -14.43 -3.93
C ALA A 75 -7.47 -15.57 -4.10
N TRP A 76 -8.05 -16.02 -2.99
CA TRP A 76 -9.04 -17.10 -2.93
C TRP A 76 -10.22 -16.78 -3.86
N LYS A 77 -10.62 -15.51 -3.95
CA LYS A 77 -11.68 -15.05 -4.87
C LYS A 77 -11.35 -15.27 -6.34
N SER A 78 -10.10 -15.06 -6.77
CA SER A 78 -9.72 -15.33 -8.16
C SER A 78 -9.62 -16.82 -8.44
N LEU A 79 -9.22 -17.62 -7.45
CA LEU A 79 -9.14 -19.07 -7.57
C LEU A 79 -10.54 -19.71 -7.62
N GLU A 80 -11.49 -19.17 -6.84
CA GLU A 80 -12.89 -19.57 -6.86
C GLU A 80 -13.58 -19.16 -8.17
N ALA A 81 -13.32 -17.95 -8.69
CA ALA A 81 -13.83 -17.52 -9.99
C ALA A 81 -13.27 -18.38 -11.15
N VAL A 82 -12.00 -18.77 -11.09
CA VAL A 82 -11.40 -19.72 -12.05
C VAL A 82 -12.03 -21.10 -11.91
N ASN A 83 -12.27 -21.58 -10.68
CA ASN A 83 -12.98 -22.83 -10.45
C ASN A 83 -14.42 -22.78 -10.98
N GLN A 84 -15.15 -21.68 -10.80
CA GLN A 84 -16.51 -21.50 -11.34
C GLN A 84 -16.51 -21.50 -12.88
N LEU A 85 -15.55 -20.80 -13.50
CA LEU A 85 -15.35 -20.78 -14.95
C LEU A 85 -15.04 -22.19 -15.50
N CYS A 86 -14.10 -22.91 -14.86
CA CYS A 86 -13.71 -24.25 -15.29
C CYS A 86 -14.74 -25.34 -14.96
N SER A 87 -15.54 -25.16 -13.90
CA SER A 87 -16.59 -26.10 -13.50
C SER A 87 -17.91 -25.87 -14.22
N GLY A 88 -18.00 -24.85 -15.09
CA GLY A 88 -19.16 -24.61 -15.96
C GLY A 88 -20.41 -24.11 -15.24
N TRP A 89 -20.29 -23.57 -14.02
CA TRP A 89 -21.42 -22.98 -13.31
C TRP A 89 -21.48 -21.48 -13.59
N VAL A 90 -22.43 -21.08 -14.44
CA VAL A 90 -23.04 -19.74 -14.46
C VAL A 90 -24.40 -19.84 -13.81
#